data_AF-A0A5S4TDU5-F1
#
_entry.id   AF-A0A5S4TDU5-F1
#
_cell.length_a   1.000
_cell.length_b   1.000
_cell.length_c   1.000
_cell.angle_alpha   90.00
_cell.angle_beta   90.00
_cell.angle_gamma   90.00
#
_symmetry.space_group_name_H-M   'P 1'
#
loop_
_entity.id
_entity.type
_entity.pdbx_description
1 polymer ?
#
loop_
_entity_poly.entity_id
_entity_poly.type
_entity_poly.pdbx_seq_one_letter_code
_entity_poly.pdbx_strand_id
1 'polypeptide(L)' 'MAKVTIMLACAAGMSTSLLVTKMQKAAEDKGLDAEIFAVPAPEAEE' A
#
# COMPACT_ATOMS: atom_id res chain seq x y z
N MET A 1 2.94 10.32 -16.68
CA MET A 1 2.14 9.15 -16.26
C MET A 1 1.35 9.57 -15.02
N ALA A 2 0.14 9.07 -14.83
CA ALA A 2 -0.65 9.44 -13.65
C ALA A 2 -0.18 8.60 -12.46
N LYS A 3 0.25 9.25 -11.38
CA LYS A 3 0.63 8.60 -10.12
C LYS A 3 -0.61 7.96 -9.48
N VAL A 4 -0.53 6.68 -9.15
CA VAL A 4 -1.62 5.94 -8.48
C VAL A 4 -1.31 5.79 -7.00
N THR A 5 -2.23 6.22 -6.14
CA THR A 5 -2.07 6.07 -4.68
C THR A 5 -2.97 4.95 -4.17
N ILE A 6 -2.41 3.99 -3.45
CA ILE A 6 -3.11 2.83 -2.88
C ILE A 6 -2.86 2.83 -1.37
N MET A 7 -3.91 3.09 -0.60
CA MET A 7 -3.90 2.98 0.86
C MET A 7 -4.59 1.69 1.30
N LEU A 8 -3.93 0.89 2.13
CA LEU A 8 -4.52 -0.27 2.77
C LEU A 8 -4.93 0.09 4.20
N ALA A 9 -6.18 -0.16 4.57
CA ALA A 9 -6.69 0.00 5.94
C ALA A 9 -6.87 -1.39 6.57
N CYS A 10 -6.17 -1.70 7.66
CA CYS A 10 -6.22 -3.01 8.32
C CYS A 10 -6.09 -2.88 9.84
N ALA A 11 -6.47 -3.90 10.61
CA ALA A 11 -6.47 -3.90 12.08
C ALA A 11 -5.07 -3.95 12.75
N ALA A 12 -4.04 -3.35 12.11
CA ALA A 12 -2.64 -3.31 12.55
C ALA A 12 -2.02 -4.71 12.79
N GLY A 13 -1.52 -5.33 11.71
CA GLY A 13 -0.82 -6.63 11.78
C GLY A 13 0.37 -6.73 10.82
N MET A 14 1.39 -7.51 11.20
CA MET A 14 2.63 -7.73 10.43
C MET A 14 2.39 -8.27 9.00
N SER A 15 1.28 -8.97 8.77
CA SER A 15 0.90 -9.51 7.45
C SER A 15 0.67 -8.41 6.41
N THR A 16 0.21 -7.23 6.82
CA THR A 16 -0.09 -6.11 5.90
C THR A 16 1.21 -5.45 5.41
N SER A 17 2.22 -5.33 6.28
CA SER A 17 3.54 -4.81 5.90
C SER A 17 4.19 -5.68 4.81
N LEU A 18 4.13 -7.01 4.96
CA LEU A 18 4.63 -7.94 3.95
C LEU A 18 3.91 -7.81 2.60
N LEU A 19 2.59 -7.58 2.64
CA LEU A 19 1.81 -7.35 1.43
C LEU A 19 2.21 -6.05 0.74
N VAL A 20 2.30 -4.94 1.47
CA VAL A 20 2.72 -3.63 0.95
C VAL A 20 4.09 -3.73 0.26
N THR A 21 5.08 -4.36 0.89
CA THR A 21 6.41 -4.56 0.28
C THR A 21 6.35 -5.34 -1.03
N LYS A 22 5.55 -6.42 -1.10
CA LYS A 22 5.38 -7.20 -2.34
C LYS A 22 4.67 -6.40 -3.42
N MET A 23 3.69 -5.57 -3.06
CA MET A 23 2.97 -4.71 -4.00
C MET A 23 3.87 -3.61 -4.58
N GLN A 24 4.70 -2.98 -3.75
CA GLN A 24 5.67 -1.97 -4.19
C GLN A 24 6.63 -2.57 -5.22
N LYS A 25 7.23 -3.73 -4.91
CA LYS A 25 8.09 -4.45 -5.85
C LYS A 25 7.37 -4.79 -7.16
N ALA A 26 6.13 -5.27 -7.10
CA ALA A 26 5.36 -5.58 -8.29
C ALA A 26 5.00 -4.34 -9.13
N ALA A 27 4.85 -3.17 -8.51
CA ALA A 27 4.63 -1.90 -9.20
C ALA A 27 5.92 -1.45 -9.92
N GLU A 28 7.07 -1.53 -9.24
CA GLU A 28 8.39 -1.28 -9.83
C GLU A 28 8.65 -2.19 -11.04
N ASP A 29 8.44 -3.50 -10.89
CA ASP A 29 8.61 -4.51 -11.97
C ASP A 29 7.71 -4.23 -13.18
N LYS A 30 6.57 -3.55 -12.98
CA LYS A 30 5.62 -3.18 -14.03
C LYS A 30 5.81 -1.77 -14.56
N GLY A 31 6.78 -1.01 -14.05
CA GLY A 31 6.99 0.40 -14.40
C GLY A 31 5.81 1.30 -14.04
N LEU A 32 5.07 0.95 -12.97
CA LEU A 32 3.95 1.72 -12.47
C LEU A 32 4.43 2.75 -11.45
N ASP A 33 4.08 4.02 -11.66
CA ASP A 33 4.26 5.07 -10.67
C ASP A 33 3.15 4.96 -9.61
N ALA A 34 3.40 4.14 -8.59
CA ALA A 34 2.44 3.85 -7.54
C ALA A 34 3.01 4.12 -6.13
N GLU A 35 2.24 4.85 -5.32
CA GLU A 35 2.50 5.02 -3.88
C GLU A 35 1.61 4.07 -3.09
N ILE A 36 2.22 3.15 -2.35
CA ILE A 36 1.50 2.07 -1.65
C ILE A 36 1.91 2.08 -0.19
N PHE A 37 0.94 2.23 0.70
CA PHE A 37 1.14 2.26 2.14
C PHE A 37 -0.05 1.67 2.88
N ALA A 38 0.14 1.39 4.18
CA ALA A 38 -0.91 0.88 5.04
C ALA A 38 -1.05 1.73 6.31
N VAL A 39 -2.29 1.91 6.75
CA VAL A 39 -2.65 2.55 8.01
C VAL A 39 -3.55 1.60 8.82
N PRO A 40 -3.58 1.72 10.16
CA PRO A 40 -4.63 1.13 10.97
C PRO A 40 -6.01 1.55 10.47
N ALA A 41 -6.96 0.61 10.43
CA ALA A 41 -8.32 0.90 9.95
C ALA A 41 -9.00 2.08 10.66
N PRO A 42 -8.85 2.28 11.98
CA PRO A 42 -9.39 3.46 12.65
C PRO A 42 -8.81 4.79 12.15
N GLU A 43 -7.57 4.81 11.66
CA GLU A 43 -6.93 6.01 11.12
C GLU A 43 -7.36 6.34 9.69
N ALA A 44 -8.09 5.43 9.03
CA ALA A 44 -8.54 5.61 7.64
C ALA A 44 -9.90 6.33 7.53
N GLU A 45 -10.63 6.47 8.62
CA GLU A 45 -11.99 7.03 8.65
C GLU A 45 -12.04 8.51 9.04
N GLU A 46 -10.88 9.15 9.27
CA GLU A 46 -10.75 10.58 9.62
C GLU A 46 -10.33 11.47 8.44
#